data_AF-A0A1F2Z5T5-F1
#
_entry.id   AF-A0A1F2Z5T5-F1
#
_cell.length_a   1.000
_cell.length_b   1.000
_cell.length_c   1.000
_cell.angle_alpha   90.00
_cell.angle_beta   90.00
_cell.angle_gamma   90.00
#
_symmetry.space_group_name_H-M   'P 1'
#
loop_
_entity.id
_entity.type
_entity.pdbx_description
1 polymer ?
#
loop_
_entity_poly.entity_id
_entity_poly.type
_entity_poly.pdbx_seq_one_letter_code
_entity_poly.pdbx_strand_id
1 'polypeptide(L)'
;MKTFLSLALLVVLSGCVTQQDSPTKNMTEEQISHLADERLCDLQANSNFEPKLEVEIGKRDIECTKEFLSCKRQGYTPKTPAFENCKNFESVKSTATNIIDDVIRNTRYK
;
A
#
# COMPACT_ATOMS: atom_id res chain seq x y z
N MET A 1 -44.47 -44.44 11.26
CA MET A 1 -43.83 -43.83 12.45
C MET A 1 -42.43 -44.45 12.55
N LYS A 2 -41.27 -43.79 12.42
CA LYS A 2 -40.81 -42.42 12.64
C LYS A 2 -39.65 -42.20 11.65
N THR A 3 -39.76 -41.24 10.72
CA THR A 3 -38.90 -40.04 10.66
C THR A 3 -37.46 -40.28 11.12
N PHE A 4 -36.49 -40.42 10.22
CA PHE A 4 -35.10 -39.99 10.40
C PHE A 4 -34.34 -40.32 9.11
N LEU A 5 -34.09 -39.31 8.27
CA LEU A 5 -32.79 -39.08 7.61
C LEU A 5 -32.89 -37.82 6.72
N SER A 6 -33.26 -36.69 7.32
CA SER A 6 -32.97 -35.39 6.73
C SER A 6 -31.49 -35.07 6.97
N LEU A 7 -30.61 -35.68 6.18
CA LEU A 7 -29.16 -35.43 6.24
C LEU A 7 -28.61 -34.98 4.87
N ALA A 8 -29.37 -34.15 4.16
CA ALA A 8 -29.01 -33.64 2.84
C ALA A 8 -29.06 -32.10 2.78
N LEU A 9 -28.74 -31.42 3.88
CA LEU A 9 -28.80 -29.95 3.95
C LEU A 9 -27.57 -29.34 4.65
N LEU A 10 -26.36 -29.85 4.36
CA LEU A 10 -25.12 -29.35 4.95
C LEU A 10 -23.94 -29.22 3.95
N VAL A 11 -24.19 -29.28 2.64
CA VAL A 11 -23.13 -29.26 1.60
C VAL A 11 -23.22 -28.02 0.68
N VAL A 12 -23.72 -26.88 1.18
CA VAL A 12 -23.76 -25.62 0.39
C VAL A 12 -23.12 -24.45 1.15
N LEU A 13 -22.29 -24.73 2.16
CA LEU A 13 -21.51 -23.70 2.89
C LEU A 13 -20.01 -23.74 2.57
N SER A 14 -19.57 -24.58 1.64
CA SER A 14 -18.16 -24.81 1.32
C SER A 14 -17.77 -24.32 -0.07
N GLY A 15 -18.02 -23.05 -0.40
CA GLY A 15 -17.73 -22.59 -1.76
C GLY A 15 -17.78 -21.11 -2.09
N CYS A 16 -17.83 -20.20 -1.11
CA CYS A 16 -17.53 -18.78 -1.37
C CYS A 16 -16.50 -18.31 -0.34
N VAL A 17 -15.36 -19.02 -0.26
CA VAL A 17 -14.13 -18.32 0.12
C VAL A 17 -13.87 -17.41 -1.09
N THR A 18 -14.42 -16.19 -1.06
CA THR A 18 -13.95 -15.12 -1.93
C THR A 18 -12.51 -14.93 -1.53
N GLN A 19 -11.60 -15.67 -2.17
CA GLN A 19 -10.23 -15.23 -2.31
C GLN A 19 -10.39 -13.80 -2.80
N GLN A 20 -10.13 -12.84 -1.91
CA GLN A 20 -9.87 -11.48 -2.32
C GLN A 20 -8.65 -11.60 -3.20
N ASP A 21 -8.89 -11.86 -4.49
CA ASP A 21 -7.89 -11.74 -5.52
C ASP A 21 -7.27 -10.36 -5.30
N SER A 22 -5.94 -10.33 -5.15
CA SER A 22 -5.26 -9.05 -5.00
C SER A 22 -5.72 -8.17 -6.18
N PRO A 23 -6.05 -6.90 -5.95
CA PRO A 23 -6.54 -6.02 -7.02
C PRO A 23 -5.57 -5.93 -8.21
N THR A 24 -4.31 -6.31 -7.99
CA THR A 24 -3.20 -6.38 -8.93
C THR A 24 -3.09 -7.69 -9.71
N LYS A 25 -3.63 -8.81 -9.20
CA LYS A 25 -3.53 -10.14 -9.85
C LYS A 25 -4.06 -10.15 -11.28
N ASN A 26 -5.16 -9.42 -11.52
CA ASN A 26 -5.84 -9.34 -12.81
C ASN A 26 -5.35 -8.20 -13.71
N MET A 27 -4.36 -7.40 -13.27
CA MET A 27 -3.83 -6.30 -14.07
C MET A 27 -2.80 -6.79 -15.10
N THR A 28 -2.83 -6.20 -16.29
CA THR A 28 -1.78 -6.38 -17.30
C THR A 28 -0.55 -5.55 -16.97
N GLU A 29 0.59 -5.88 -17.57
CA GLU A 29 1.83 -5.12 -17.41
C GLU A 29 1.67 -3.68 -17.93
N GLU A 30 0.98 -3.49 -19.07
CA GLU A 30 0.65 -2.16 -19.58
C GLU A 30 -0.18 -1.35 -18.58
N GLN A 31 -1.20 -1.94 -17.96
CA GLN A 31 -2.00 -1.25 -16.96
C GLN A 31 -1.17 -0.81 -15.76
N ILE A 32 -0.26 -1.67 -15.29
CA ILE A 32 0.67 -1.36 -14.20
C ILE A 32 1.63 -0.23 -14.62
N SER A 33 2.12 -0.26 -15.86
CA SER A 33 3.03 0.76 -16.41
C SER A 33 2.40 2.15 -16.56
N HIS A 34 1.08 2.28 -16.49
CA HIS A 34 0.39 3.56 -16.53
C HIS A 34 0.02 4.09 -15.13
N LEU A 35 0.26 3.32 -14.07
CA LEU A 35 -0.03 3.76 -12.72
C LEU A 35 0.92 4.88 -12.29
N ALA A 36 0.39 5.81 -11.49
CA ALA A 36 1.20 6.76 -10.74
C ALA A 36 2.03 6.01 -9.67
N ASP A 37 3.16 6.59 -9.29
CA ASP A 37 4.10 5.94 -8.36
C ASP A 37 3.49 5.73 -6.97
N GLU A 38 2.66 6.67 -6.51
CA GLU A 38 1.89 6.49 -5.28
C GLU A 38 0.98 5.28 -5.35
N ARG A 39 0.35 5.07 -6.51
CA ARG A 39 -0.56 3.95 -6.68
C ARG A 39 0.19 2.62 -6.74
N LEU A 40 1.40 2.60 -7.32
CA LEU A 40 2.27 1.43 -7.28
C LEU A 40 2.63 1.07 -5.84
N CYS A 41 3.05 2.05 -5.03
CA CYS A 41 3.39 1.82 -3.63
C CYS A 41 2.20 1.43 -2.76
N ASP A 42 1.02 2.03 -2.98
CA ASP A 42 -0.21 1.64 -2.29
C ASP A 42 -0.59 0.19 -2.60
N LEU A 43 -0.45 -0.22 -3.86
CA LEU A 43 -0.71 -1.61 -4.25
C LEU A 43 0.32 -2.54 -3.63
N GLN A 44 1.60 -2.16 -3.56
CA GLN A 44 2.65 -2.99 -2.98
C GLN A 44 2.39 -3.25 -1.49
N ALA A 45 1.98 -2.21 -0.76
CA ALA A 45 1.70 -2.30 0.67
C ALA A 45 0.44 -3.14 1.00
N ASN A 46 -0.53 -3.20 0.08
CA ASN A 46 -1.84 -3.82 0.32
C ASN A 46 -2.07 -5.14 -0.44
N SER A 47 -1.06 -5.61 -1.19
CA SER A 47 -1.14 -6.87 -1.95
C SER A 47 -0.23 -7.91 -1.33
N ASN A 48 -0.53 -9.19 -1.57
CA ASN A 48 0.52 -10.21 -1.51
C ASN A 48 1.59 -9.87 -2.55
N PHE A 49 2.78 -10.47 -2.43
CA PHE A 49 3.85 -10.28 -3.40
C PHE A 49 3.35 -10.49 -4.85
N GLU A 50 3.43 -9.44 -5.68
CA GLU A 50 3.01 -9.46 -7.09
C GLU A 50 4.21 -9.12 -7.99
N PRO A 51 4.78 -10.10 -8.74
CA PRO A 51 6.02 -9.92 -9.48
C PRO A 51 5.99 -8.74 -10.48
N LYS A 52 4.86 -8.54 -11.17
CA LYS A 52 4.70 -7.46 -12.16
C LYS A 52 4.82 -6.07 -11.52
N LEU A 53 4.34 -5.94 -10.27
CA LEU A 53 4.39 -4.70 -9.52
C LEU A 53 5.83 -4.41 -9.07
N GLU A 54 6.52 -5.42 -8.54
CA GLU A 54 7.92 -5.33 -8.12
C GLU A 54 8.84 -4.97 -9.28
N VAL A 55 8.60 -5.56 -10.46
CA VAL A 55 9.35 -5.25 -11.68
C VAL A 55 9.16 -3.78 -12.07
N GLU A 56 7.92 -3.27 -12.07
CA GLU A 56 7.69 -1.87 -12.45
C GLU A 56 8.24 -0.88 -11.41
N ILE A 57 8.13 -1.19 -10.11
CA ILE A 57 8.72 -0.39 -9.02
C ILE A 57 10.24 -0.36 -9.16
N GLY A 58 10.87 -1.51 -9.37
CA GLY A 58 12.32 -1.61 -9.57
C GLY A 58 12.79 -0.91 -10.85
N LYS A 59 12.06 -1.07 -11.95
CA LYS A 59 12.35 -0.40 -13.24
C LYS A 59 12.31 1.11 -13.12
N ARG A 60 11.41 1.65 -12.30
CA ARG A 60 11.27 3.08 -12.04
C ARG A 60 12.11 3.59 -10.87
N ASP A 61 12.85 2.69 -10.21
CA ASP A 61 13.71 3.01 -9.07
C ASP A 61 12.93 3.78 -7.98
N ILE A 62 11.71 3.30 -7.67
CA ILE A 62 10.83 3.93 -6.68
C ILE A 62 11.15 3.36 -5.29
N GLU A 63 11.45 4.23 -4.34
CA GLU A 63 11.44 3.86 -2.92
C GLU A 63 10.05 4.18 -2.34
N CYS A 64 9.32 3.17 -1.88
CA CYS A 64 7.98 3.34 -1.31
C CYS A 64 7.99 3.88 0.13
N THR A 65 8.68 4.99 0.33
CA THR A 65 8.68 5.79 1.56
C THR A 65 7.89 7.08 1.35
N LYS A 66 7.32 7.64 2.41
CA LYS A 66 6.53 8.88 2.32
C LYS A 66 7.38 10.06 1.85
N GLU A 67 8.62 10.12 2.33
CA GLU A 67 9.60 11.16 2.05
C GLU A 67 10.01 11.13 0.57
N PHE A 68 10.33 9.95 0.03
CA PHE A 68 10.70 9.78 -1.38
C PHE A 68 9.54 10.20 -2.31
N LEU A 69 8.33 9.70 -2.04
CA LEU A 69 7.15 10.02 -2.86
C LEU A 69 6.79 11.52 -2.76
N SER A 70 6.91 12.12 -1.57
CA SER A 70 6.69 13.57 -1.38
C SER A 70 7.66 14.39 -2.22
N CYS A 71 8.94 14.05 -2.21
CA CYS A 71 9.96 14.76 -2.98
C CYS A 71 9.80 14.56 -4.49
N LYS A 72 9.45 13.35 -4.93
CA LYS A 72 9.19 13.08 -6.35
C LYS A 72 7.99 13.87 -6.86
N ARG A 73 6.91 13.98 -6.06
CA ARG A 73 5.72 14.80 -6.39
C ARG A 73 6.03 16.29 -6.49
N GLN A 74 6.99 16.77 -5.70
CA GLN A 74 7.48 18.15 -5.79
C GLN A 74 8.37 18.39 -7.04
N GLY A 75 8.63 17.36 -7.85
CA GLY A 75 9.39 17.46 -9.10
C GLY A 75 10.90 17.32 -8.91
N TYR A 76 11.37 16.98 -7.71
CA TYR A 76 12.80 16.71 -7.50
C TYR A 76 13.19 15.40 -8.19
N THR A 77 14.30 15.43 -8.93
CA THR A 77 14.84 14.25 -9.60
C THR A 77 15.57 13.34 -8.60
N PRO A 78 15.20 12.04 -8.48
CA PRO A 78 15.88 11.10 -7.57
C PRO A 78 17.39 11.06 -7.76
N LYS A 79 18.13 10.70 -6.70
CA LYS A 79 19.60 10.58 -6.69
C LYS A 79 20.35 11.88 -6.99
N THR A 80 19.71 13.04 -6.79
CA THR A 80 20.35 14.35 -6.87
C THR A 80 20.52 14.96 -5.48
N PRO A 81 21.49 15.88 -5.28
CA PRO A 81 21.64 16.59 -4.01
C PRO A 81 20.36 17.33 -3.56
N ALA A 82 19.60 17.88 -4.52
CA ALA A 82 18.34 18.56 -4.24
C ALA A 82 17.28 17.59 -3.70
N PHE A 83 17.22 16.38 -4.24
CA PHE A 83 16.30 15.33 -3.77
C PHE A 83 16.67 14.84 -2.38
N GLU A 84 17.95 14.62 -2.09
CA GLU A 84 18.41 14.22 -0.75
C GLU A 84 18.11 15.30 0.29
N ASN A 85 18.31 16.57 -0.07
CA ASN A 85 17.93 17.69 0.81
C ASN A 85 16.42 17.72 1.07
N CYS A 86 15.60 17.46 0.04
CA CYS A 86 14.15 17.33 0.22
C CYS A 86 13.80 16.15 1.13
N LYS A 87 14.40 14.97 0.93
CA LYS A 87 14.15 13.79 1.77
C LYS A 87 14.49 14.05 3.24
N ASN A 88 15.64 14.68 3.49
CA ASN A 88 16.05 15.07 4.84
C ASN A 88 15.06 16.06 5.47
N PHE A 89 14.63 17.07 4.71
CA PHE A 89 13.63 18.03 5.18
C PHE A 89 12.29 17.37 5.52
N GLU A 90 11.77 16.52 4.63
CA GLU A 90 10.50 15.80 4.84
C GLU A 90 10.59 14.84 6.05
N SER A 91 11.73 14.19 6.25
CA SER A 91 11.98 13.35 7.42
C SER A 91 11.91 14.14 8.73
N VAL A 92 12.60 15.29 8.80
CA VAL A 92 12.58 16.17 9.99
C VAL A 92 11.17 16.71 10.25
N LYS A 93 10.47 17.12 9.20
CA LYS A 93 9.09 17.62 9.29
C LYS A 93 8.12 16.56 9.83
N SER A 94 8.27 15.31 9.37
CA SER A 94 7.49 14.17 9.87
C SER A 94 7.72 13.96 11.37
N THR A 95 8.99 13.94 11.82
CA THR A 95 9.33 13.83 13.23
C THR A 95 8.75 14.97 14.07
N ALA A 96 8.90 16.22 13.61
CA ALA A 96 8.37 17.39 14.32
C ALA A 96 6.84 17.32 14.48
N THR A 97 6.13 16.89 13.43
CA THR A 97 4.67 16.74 13.45
C THR A 97 4.24 15.70 14.48
N ASN A 98 4.90 14.54 14.51
CA ASN A 98 4.59 13.48 15.48
C ASN A 98 4.79 13.94 16.94
N ILE A 99 5.86 14.70 17.22
CA ILE A 99 6.12 15.26 18.55
C ILE A 99 4.99 16.22 18.96
N ILE A 100 4.60 17.12 18.05
CA ILE A 100 3.53 18.09 18.31
C ILE A 100 2.21 17.36 18.56
N ASP A 101 1.88 16.35 17.75
CA ASP A 101 0.65 15.57 17.90
C ASP A 101 0.60 14.78 19.22
N ASP A 102 1.74 14.26 19.68
CA ASP A 102 1.86 13.62 20.99
C ASP A 102 1.64 14.61 22.13
N VAL A 103 2.22 15.81 22.05
CA VAL A 103 2.01 16.87 23.05
C VAL A 103 0.54 17.30 23.10
N ILE A 104 -0.11 17.47 21.93
CA ILE A 104 -1.53 17.85 21.84
C ILE A 104 -2.42 16.75 22.43
N ARG A 105 -2.16 15.47 22.12
CA ARG A 105 -2.92 14.36 22.70
C ARG A 105 -2.76 14.33 24.22
N ASN A 106 -1.54 14.40 24.72
CA ASN A 106 -1.27 14.34 26.17
C ASN A 106 -1.81 15.54 26.95
N THR A 107 -2.03 16.69 26.31
CA THR A 107 -2.66 17.86 26.93
C THR A 107 -4.19 17.83 26.86
N ARG A 108 -4.78 17.17 25.86
CA ARG A 108 -6.24 17.07 25.69
C ARG A 108 -6.90 16.03 26.62
N TYR A 109 -6.14 15.07 27.14
CA TYR A 109 -6.62 14.02 28.06
C TYR A 109 -6.22 14.24 29.53
N LYS A 110 -5.83 15.46 29.90
CA LYS A 110 -5.67 15.91 31.30
C LYS A 110 -6.79 16.87 31.67
#